data_AF-A0A2E4F161-F1
#
_entry.id   AF-A0A2E4F161-F1
#
_cell.length_a   1.000
_cell.length_b   1.000
_cell.length_c   1.000
_cell.angle_alpha   90.00
_cell.angle_beta   90.00
_cell.angle_gamma   90.00
#
_symmetry.space_group_name_H-M   'P 1'
#
loop_
_entity.id
_entity.type
_entity.pdbx_description
1 polymer ?
#
loop_
_entity_poly.entity_id
_entity_poly.type
_entity_poly.pdbx_seq_one_letter_code
_entity_poly.pdbx_strand_id
1 'polypeptide(L)'
;MTGPDPNYISLENWDALSKLLASLWLILGAALGFAASMLLAHGMIPSLAASRDIPQAIAKKMRAPLYAAALFFAGMAAYAIYLFIDRLFVIPDIFNRGGQ
;
A
#
# COMPACT_ATOMS: atom_id res chain seq x y z
N MET A 1 17.51 -10.03 40.99
CA MET A 1 17.62 -9.73 39.55
C MET A 1 16.40 -10.32 38.87
N THR A 2 15.29 -9.61 38.82
CA THR A 2 14.15 -9.98 37.96
C THR A 2 14.46 -9.39 36.60
N GLY A 3 15.12 -10.19 35.74
CA GLY A 3 15.30 -9.81 34.35
C GLY A 3 13.95 -9.70 33.64
N PRO A 4 13.89 -9.10 32.44
CA PRO A 4 12.68 -9.06 31.62
C PRO A 4 12.13 -10.48 31.46
N ASP A 5 10.82 -10.64 31.63
CA ASP A 5 10.18 -11.94 31.43
C ASP A 5 10.46 -12.42 29.99
N PRO A 6 11.15 -13.56 29.80
CA PRO A 6 11.51 -14.04 28.46
C PRO A 6 10.28 -14.36 27.60
N ASN A 7 9.09 -14.47 28.21
CA ASN A 7 7.83 -14.75 27.52
C ASN A 7 6.95 -13.51 27.31
N TYR A 8 7.57 -12.32 27.33
CA TYR A 8 6.89 -11.04 27.16
C TYR A 8 6.13 -10.86 25.82
N ILE A 9 6.62 -11.47 24.74
CA ILE A 9 5.98 -11.39 23.42
C ILE A 9 5.10 -12.62 23.21
N SER A 10 3.78 -12.43 23.31
CA SER A 10 2.78 -13.48 23.09
C SER A 10 2.48 -13.72 21.60
N LEU A 11 1.75 -14.79 21.30
CA LEU A 11 1.27 -15.08 19.95
C LEU A 11 0.31 -13.98 19.42
N GLU A 12 -0.47 -13.36 20.30
CA GLU A 12 -1.34 -12.22 19.96
C GLU A 12 -0.54 -10.99 19.53
N ASN A 13 0.60 -10.74 20.18
CA ASN A 13 1.51 -9.65 19.80
C ASN A 13 2.07 -9.88 18.39
N TRP A 14 2.43 -11.12 18.05
CA TRP A 14 2.90 -11.48 16.71
C TRP A 14 1.82 -11.32 15.64
N ASP A 15 0.57 -11.69 15.93
CA ASP A 15 -0.55 -11.47 15.02
C ASP A 15 -0.81 -9.97 14.79
N ALA A 16 -0.79 -9.17 15.85
CA ALA A 16 -0.97 -7.71 15.77
C ALA A 16 0.15 -7.04 14.94
N LEU A 17 1.41 -7.42 15.16
CA LEU A 17 2.54 -6.95 14.36
C LEU A 17 2.45 -7.39 12.89
N SER A 18 1.97 -8.61 12.64
CA SER A 18 1.79 -9.12 11.28
C SER A 18 0.72 -8.34 10.52
N LYS A 19 -0.37 -7.96 11.19
CA LYS A 19 -1.41 -7.08 10.65
C LYS A 19 -0.89 -5.66 10.39
N LEU A 20 -0.04 -5.12 11.25
CA LEU A 20 0.62 -3.84 11.02
C LEU A 20 1.50 -3.90 9.76
N LEU A 21 2.37 -4.92 9.66
CA LEU A 21 3.23 -5.14 8.50
C LEU A 21 2.43 -5.37 7.20
N ALA A 22 1.35 -6.13 7.25
CA ALA A 22 0.47 -6.33 6.11
C ALA A 22 -0.11 -5.01 5.59
N SER A 23 -0.41 -4.06 6.49
CA SER A 23 -0.89 -2.72 6.11
C SER A 23 0.18 -1.94 5.33
N LEU A 24 1.46 -2.04 5.73
CA LEU A 24 2.57 -1.45 4.98
C LEU A 24 2.72 -2.06 3.57
N TRP A 25 2.58 -3.38 3.45
CA TRP A 25 2.60 -4.04 2.14
C TRP A 25 1.43 -3.60 1.25
N LEU A 26 0.24 -3.41 1.83
CA LEU A 26 -0.91 -2.88 1.09
C LEU A 26 -0.67 -1.45 0.61
N ILE A 27 -0.08 -0.59 1.45
CA ILE A 27 0.31 0.78 1.05
C ILE A 27 1.29 0.73 -0.12
N LEU A 28 2.34 -0.07 -0.03
CA LEU A 28 3.33 -0.22 -1.10
C LEU A 28 2.69 -0.72 -2.39
N GLY A 29 1.89 -1.79 -2.31
CA GLY A 29 1.21 -2.37 -3.47
C GLY A 29 0.24 -1.37 -4.12
N ALA A 30 -0.52 -0.63 -3.32
CA ALA A 30 -1.43 0.40 -3.81
C ALA A 30 -0.67 1.56 -4.48
N ALA A 31 0.41 2.03 -3.88
CA ALA A 31 1.23 3.11 -4.43
C ALA A 31 1.86 2.69 -5.78
N LEU A 32 2.39 1.47 -5.86
CA LEU A 32 2.94 0.93 -7.11
C LEU A 32 1.86 0.79 -8.19
N GLY A 33 0.69 0.25 -7.85
CA GLY A 33 -0.44 0.13 -8.77
C GLY A 33 -0.94 1.49 -9.28
N PHE A 34 -1.03 2.47 -8.39
CA PHE A 34 -1.38 3.85 -8.74
C PHE A 34 -0.34 4.46 -9.69
N ALA A 35 0.94 4.39 -9.33
CA ALA A 35 2.04 4.93 -10.12
C ALA A 35 2.11 4.28 -11.51
N ALA A 36 2.00 2.95 -11.59
CA ALA A 36 1.97 2.23 -12.85
C ALA A 36 0.78 2.66 -13.73
N SER A 37 -0.41 2.79 -13.15
CA SER A 37 -1.61 3.22 -13.88
C SER A 37 -1.44 4.64 -14.44
N MET A 38 -0.89 5.56 -13.64
CA MET A 38 -0.64 6.95 -14.05
C MET A 38 0.48 7.06 -15.10
N LEU A 39 1.56 6.31 -14.93
CA LEU A 39 2.67 6.25 -15.88
C LEU A 39 2.21 5.72 -17.24
N LEU A 40 1.37 4.68 -17.25
CA LEU A 40 0.80 4.14 -18.48
C LEU A 40 -0.13 5.16 -19.15
N ALA A 41 -1.04 5.77 -18.37
CA ALA A 41 -2.03 6.70 -18.90
C ALA A 41 -1.43 8.00 -19.47
N HIS A 42 -0.42 8.57 -18.79
CA HIS A 42 0.15 9.88 -19.13
C HIS A 42 1.53 9.83 -19.79
N GLY A 43 2.33 8.80 -19.53
CA GLY A 43 3.67 8.66 -20.10
C GLY A 43 3.67 7.76 -21.34
N MET A 44 3.40 6.47 -21.14
CA MET A 44 3.62 5.46 -22.18
C MET A 44 2.59 5.52 -23.31
N ILE A 45 1.28 5.49 -23.01
CA ILE A 45 0.25 5.49 -24.06
C ILE A 45 0.32 6.73 -24.96
N PRO A 46 0.46 7.96 -24.42
CA PRO A 46 0.61 9.14 -25.26
C PRO A 46 1.86 9.10 -26.11
N SER A 47 2.98 8.60 -25.57
CA SER A 47 4.24 8.42 -26.33
C SER A 47 4.05 7.46 -27.51
N LEU A 48 3.44 6.29 -27.28
CA LEU A 48 3.18 5.28 -28.32
C LEU A 48 2.21 5.79 -29.40
N ALA A 49 1.23 6.61 -29.01
CA ALA A 49 0.31 7.22 -29.96
C ALA A 49 1.00 8.29 -30.82
N ALA A 50 1.99 9.00 -30.28
CA ALA A 50 2.77 10.00 -30.98
C ALA A 50 3.76 9.37 -31.98
N SER A 51 4.40 8.26 -31.61
CA SER A 51 5.26 7.48 -32.51
C SER A 51 4.51 6.69 -33.58
N ARG A 52 3.16 6.66 -33.51
CA ARG A 52 2.27 5.87 -34.38
C ARG A 52 2.39 4.36 -34.20
N ASP A 53 2.96 3.90 -33.09
CA ASP A 53 3.03 2.48 -32.73
C ASP A 53 1.64 1.93 -32.39
N ILE A 54 0.72 2.80 -31.92
CA ILE A 54 -0.68 2.45 -31.70
C ILE A 54 -1.62 3.49 -32.34
N PRO A 55 -2.80 3.06 -32.84
CA PRO A 55 -3.82 3.99 -33.33
C PRO A 55 -4.32 4.93 -32.24
N GLN A 56 -4.49 6.22 -32.56
CA GLN A 56 -4.96 7.21 -31.59
C GLN A 56 -6.35 6.88 -30.99
N ALA A 57 -7.22 6.23 -31.77
CA ALA A 57 -8.51 5.77 -31.28
C ALA A 57 -8.39 4.73 -30.16
N ILE A 58 -7.40 3.83 -30.26
CA ILE A 58 -7.10 2.83 -29.23
C ILE A 58 -6.46 3.51 -28.02
N ALA A 59 -5.49 4.39 -28.25
CA ALA A 59 -4.84 5.16 -27.18
C ALA A 59 -5.85 5.95 -26.32
N LYS A 60 -6.86 6.56 -26.95
CA LYS A 60 -7.92 7.30 -26.23
C LYS A 60 -8.81 6.37 -25.39
N LYS A 61 -9.15 5.18 -25.90
CA LYS A 61 -9.97 4.19 -25.18
C LYS A 61 -9.24 3.57 -24.00
N MET A 62 -7.93 3.34 -24.10
CA MET A 62 -7.12 2.72 -23.03
C MET A 62 -6.91 3.63 -21.82
N ARG A 63 -7.04 4.95 -21.96
CA ARG A 63 -6.90 5.89 -20.83
C ARG A 63 -8.00 5.74 -19.78
N ALA A 64 -9.25 5.53 -20.21
CA ALA A 64 -10.39 5.41 -19.29
C ALA A 64 -10.23 4.28 -18.25
N PRO A 65 -9.93 3.02 -18.62
CA PRO A 65 -9.73 1.96 -17.64
C PRO A 65 -8.50 2.20 -16.76
N LEU A 66 -7.45 2.85 -17.27
CA LEU A 66 -6.27 3.18 -16.46
C LEU A 66 -6.56 4.26 -15.42
N TYR A 67 -7.42 5.24 -15.74
CA TYR A 67 -7.88 6.21 -14.74
C TYR A 67 -8.77 5.56 -13.68
N ALA A 68 -9.64 4.62 -14.07
CA ALA A 68 -10.43 3.86 -13.12
C ALA A 68 -9.53 3.02 -12.19
N ALA A 69 -8.51 2.35 -12.75
CA ALA A 69 -7.52 1.60 -11.97
C ALA A 69 -6.73 2.52 -11.01
N ALA A 70 -6.30 3.69 -11.48
CA ALA A 70 -5.62 4.65 -10.62
C ALA A 70 -6.53 5.13 -9.47
N LEU A 71 -7.80 5.44 -9.74
CA LEU A 71 -8.75 5.82 -8.69
C LEU A 71 -8.94 4.70 -7.67
N PHE A 72 -9.06 3.46 -8.14
CA PHE A 72 -9.14 2.28 -7.27
C PHE A 72 -7.90 2.15 -6.37
N PHE A 73 -6.70 2.22 -6.96
CA PHE A 73 -5.46 2.13 -6.20
C PHE A 73 -5.27 3.30 -5.22
N ALA A 74 -5.71 4.50 -5.58
CA ALA A 74 -5.70 5.64 -4.66
C ALA A 74 -6.65 5.41 -3.45
N GLY A 75 -7.85 4.89 -3.69
CA GLY A 75 -8.78 4.51 -2.62
C GLY A 75 -8.22 3.39 -1.73
N MET A 76 -7.60 2.38 -2.35
CA MET A 76 -6.94 1.29 -1.63
C MET A 76 -5.76 1.79 -0.78
N ALA A 77 -4.97 2.74 -1.28
CA ALA A 77 -3.89 3.36 -0.52
C ALA A 77 -4.43 4.12 0.69
N ALA A 78 -5.48 4.94 0.51
CA ALA A 78 -6.12 5.66 1.61
C ALA A 78 -6.65 4.71 2.69
N TYR A 79 -7.31 3.63 2.29
CA TYR A 79 -7.78 2.61 3.23
C TYR A 79 -6.64 1.88 3.95
N ALA A 80 -5.56 1.55 3.24
CA ALA A 80 -4.39 0.90 3.84
C ALA A 80 -3.66 1.83 4.85
N ILE A 81 -3.59 3.13 4.55
CA ILE A 81 -3.07 4.15 5.49
C ILE A 81 -3.93 4.22 6.74
N TYR A 82 -5.26 4.23 6.59
CA TYR A 82 -6.18 4.18 7.73
C TYR A 82 -5.92 2.97 8.62
N LEU A 83 -5.81 1.77 8.04
CA LEU A 83 -5.50 0.54 8.78
C LEU A 83 -4.13 0.60 9.48
N PHE A 84 -3.14 1.20 8.82
CA PHE A 84 -1.81 1.35 9.40
C PHE A 84 -1.83 2.27 10.64
N ILE A 85 -2.52 3.41 10.56
CA ILE A 85 -2.65 4.35 11.68
C ILE A 85 -3.39 3.70 12.85
N ASP A 86 -4.51 3.02 12.56
CA ASP A 86 -5.30 2.30 13.57
C ASP A 86 -4.46 1.25 14.32
N ARG A 87 -3.59 0.52 13.60
CA ARG A 87 -2.74 -0.53 14.16
C ARG A 87 -1.43 -0.02 14.76
N LEU A 88 -1.09 1.25 14.60
CA LEU A 88 0.21 1.80 15.01
C LEU A 88 0.44 1.71 16.51
N PHE A 89 -0.65 1.75 17.29
CA PHE A 89 -0.63 1.67 18.76
C PHE A 89 -0.13 0.32 19.32
N VAL A 90 -0.02 -0.71 18.49
CA VAL A 90 0.55 -2.01 18.89
C VAL A 90 2.01 -1.88 19.33
N ILE A 91 2.80 -1.01 18.69
CA ILE A 91 4.22 -0.81 19.03
C ILE A 91 4.41 -0.25 20.45
N PRO A 92 3.82 0.90 20.83
CA PRO A 92 3.97 1.42 22.18
C PRO A 92 3.36 0.51 23.23
N ASP A 93 2.29 -0.24 22.93
CA ASP A 93 1.70 -1.21 23.85
C ASP A 93 2.67 -2.37 24.16
N ILE A 94 3.34 -2.91 23.14
CA ILE A 94 4.40 -3.94 23.29
C ILE A 94 5.72 -3.33 23.83
N PHE A 95 5.94 -2.03 23.75
CA PHE A 95 7.15 -1.46 24.37
C PHE A 95 6.91 -1.21 25.86
N ASN A 96 5.76 -0.64 26.21
CA ASN A 96 5.45 -0.22 27.57
C ASN A 96 5.24 -1.40 28.53
N ARG A 97 4.65 -2.52 28.07
CA ARG A 97 4.47 -3.68 28.98
C ARG A 97 5.79 -4.45 29.21
N GLY A 98 6.80 -4.29 28.35
CA GLY A 98 8.05 -5.07 28.40
C GLY A 98 9.18 -4.37 29.15
N GLY A 99 9.01 -3.07 29.40
CA GLY A 99 9.87 -2.29 30.28
C GLY A 99 9.41 -2.26 31.75
N GLN A 100 8.27 -2.89 32.07
CA GLN A 100 7.79 -3.13 33.45
C GLN A 100 8.17 -4.54 33.88
#